data_AF-A0A432SZD0-F1
#
_entry.id   AF-A0A432SZD0-F1
#
_cell.length_a   1.000
_cell.length_b   1.000
_cell.length_c   1.000
_cell.angle_alpha   90.00
_cell.angle_beta   90.00
_cell.angle_gamma   90.00
#
_symmetry.space_group_name_H-M   'P 1'
#
loop_
_entity.id
_entity.type
_entity.pdbx_description
1 polymer ?
#
loop_
_entity_poly.entity_id
_entity_poly.type
_entity_poly.pdbx_seq_one_letter_code
_entity_poly.pdbx_strand_id
1 'polypeptide(L)'
;MGTVMIAIGVGLFYSLGIFFICEEKSLKNSDLSDIKLIVEEEVDISKFFAEYQTVKYLSYFFIAIFLFAVILANYVYIPHHFGLSEILSYTFITSLLGSLTILLVKWRFQPIIKLISSFMYGSVFMMATALAFALVYAIKG
;
A
#
# COMPACT_ATOMS: atom_id res chain seq x y z
N MET A 1 -24.24 2.33 1.09
CA MET A 1 -23.41 1.15 1.44
C MET A 1 -22.87 0.39 0.22
N GLY A 2 -23.68 0.05 -0.80
CA GLY A 2 -23.19 -0.72 -1.97
C GLY A 2 -22.06 -0.05 -2.77
N THR A 3 -22.13 1.27 -2.99
CA THR A 3 -21.09 2.04 -3.70
C THR A 3 -19.75 2.09 -2.95
N VAL A 4 -19.77 2.14 -1.61
CA VAL A 4 -18.55 2.06 -0.78
C VAL A 4 -17.92 0.68 -0.85
N MET A 5 -18.73 -0.39 -0.83
CA MET A 5 -18.21 -1.76 -0.99
C MET A 5 -17.55 -1.98 -2.36
N ILE A 6 -18.14 -1.43 -3.42
CA ILE A 6 -17.55 -1.49 -4.76
C ILE A 6 -16.24 -0.70 -4.80
N ALA A 7 -16.20 0.50 -4.20
CA ALA A 7 -14.98 1.29 -4.10
C ALA A 7 -13.87 0.56 -3.32
N ILE A 8 -14.20 -0.08 -2.19
CA ILE A 8 -13.28 -0.94 -1.41
C ILE A 8 -12.75 -2.09 -2.26
N GLY A 9 -13.63 -2.80 -2.98
CA GLY A 9 -13.23 -3.91 -3.84
C GLY A 9 -12.27 -3.46 -4.94
N VAL A 10 -12.63 -2.42 -5.70
CA VAL A 10 -11.78 -1.88 -6.77
C VAL A 10 -10.46 -1.34 -6.21
N GLY A 11 -10.53 -0.62 -5.09
CA GLY A 11 -9.36 -0.11 -4.38
C GLY A 11 -8.41 -1.22 -3.94
N LEU A 12 -8.93 -2.33 -3.41
CA LEU A 12 -8.15 -3.51 -3.03
C LEU A 12 -7.44 -4.16 -4.22
N PHE A 13 -8.18 -4.45 -5.30
CA PHE A 13 -7.57 -5.12 -6.45
C PHE A 13 -6.53 -4.25 -7.15
N TYR A 14 -6.79 -2.95 -7.28
CA TYR A 14 -5.86 -2.00 -7.88
C TYR A 14 -4.58 -1.85 -7.04
N SER A 15 -4.73 -1.65 -5.73
CA SER A 15 -3.59 -1.50 -4.81
C SER A 15 -2.77 -2.79 -4.69
N LEU A 16 -3.40 -3.96 -4.59
CA LEU A 16 -2.69 -5.24 -4.60
C LEU A 16 -1.96 -5.48 -5.91
N GLY A 17 -2.58 -5.19 -7.06
CA GLY A 17 -1.95 -5.35 -8.37
C GLY A 17 -0.69 -4.51 -8.52
N ILE A 18 -0.74 -3.22 -8.15
CA ILE A 18 0.44 -2.34 -8.19
C ILE A 18 1.48 -2.80 -7.19
N PHE A 19 1.06 -3.21 -5.99
CA PHE A 19 1.99 -3.69 -4.97
C PHE A 19 2.77 -4.92 -5.44
N PHE A 20 2.11 -5.92 -6.02
CA PHE A 20 2.79 -7.10 -6.56
C PHE A 20 3.76 -6.74 -7.70
N ILE A 21 3.41 -5.80 -8.58
CA ILE A 21 4.31 -5.34 -9.66
C ILE A 21 5.53 -4.61 -9.09
N CYS A 22 5.31 -3.72 -8.13
CA CYS A 22 6.38 -2.99 -7.43
C CYS A 22 7.30 -3.97 -6.68
N GLU A 23 6.73 -4.99 -6.07
CA GLU A 23 7.46 -6.00 -5.33
C GLU A 23 8.28 -6.92 -6.26
N GLU A 24 7.68 -7.42 -7.36
CA GLU A 24 8.39 -8.26 -8.33
C GLU A 24 9.58 -7.51 -8.94
N LYS A 25 9.41 -6.22 -9.26
CA LYS A 25 10.50 -5.36 -9.72
C LYS A 25 11.56 -5.10 -8.65
N SER A 26 11.15 -4.96 -7.38
CA SER A 26 12.08 -4.79 -6.26
C SER A 26 12.92 -6.06 -6.01
N LEU A 27 12.31 -7.24 -6.15
CA LEU A 27 12.97 -8.55 -5.99
C LEU A 27 13.87 -8.90 -7.17
N LYS A 28 13.55 -8.46 -8.39
CA LYS A 28 14.40 -8.69 -9.58
C LYS A 28 15.66 -7.83 -9.61
N ASN A 29 15.65 -6.69 -8.92
CA ASN A 29 16.77 -5.76 -8.84
C ASN A 29 17.66 -5.97 -7.60
N SER A 30 17.29 -6.90 -6.71
CA SER A 30 18.12 -7.30 -5.56
C SER A 30 18.75 -8.65 -5.88
N ASP A 31 20.08 -8.69 -5.96
CA ASP A 31 20.81 -9.94 -6.18
C ASP A 31 20.53 -10.91 -5.02
N LEU A 32 19.79 -11.99 -5.34
CA LEU A 32 19.37 -13.04 -4.41
C LEU A 32 20.55 -13.77 -3.74
N SER A 33 21.79 -13.50 -4.13
CA SER A 33 23.01 -13.96 -3.47
C SER A 33 23.25 -13.30 -2.11
N ASP A 34 22.87 -12.02 -1.94
CA ASP A 34 23.19 -11.26 -0.72
C ASP A 34 22.20 -11.56 0.43
N ILE A 35 20.98 -12.01 0.10
CA ILE A 35 19.97 -12.39 1.10
C ILE A 35 20.36 -13.66 1.87
N LYS A 36 21.20 -14.53 1.31
CA LYS A 36 21.74 -15.70 2.05
C LYS A 36 22.83 -15.30 3.03
N LEU A 37 23.60 -14.25 2.75
CA LEU A 37 24.69 -13.79 3.60
C LEU A 37 24.18 -13.02 4.85
N ILE A 38 23.01 -12.38 4.73
CA ILE A 38 22.36 -11.59 5.81
C ILE A 38 21.79 -12.46 6.96
N VAL A 39 21.78 -13.79 6.82
CA VAL A 39 21.23 -14.70 7.86
C VAL A 39 22.20 -14.90 9.04
N GLU A 40 23.49 -14.57 8.89
CA GLU A 40 24.49 -14.72 9.95
C GLU A 40 24.79 -13.45 10.76
N GLU A 41 24.45 -12.26 10.26
CA GLU A 41 24.82 -10.99 10.90
C GLU A 41 23.57 -10.18 11.28
N GLU A 42 23.59 -9.58 12.47
CA GLU A 42 22.49 -8.84 13.08
C GLU A 42 21.76 -7.93 12.07
N VAL A 43 20.44 -8.09 11.96
CA VAL A 43 19.59 -7.40 10.96
C VAL A 43 19.67 -5.89 11.14
N ASP A 44 20.57 -5.26 10.38
CA ASP A 44 20.70 -3.83 10.30
C ASP A 44 19.59 -3.31 9.37
N ILE A 45 18.42 -3.01 9.96
CA ILE A 45 17.21 -2.55 9.26
C ILE A 45 17.53 -1.36 8.34
N SER A 46 18.51 -0.54 8.74
CA SER A 46 18.98 0.62 7.98
C SER A 46 19.58 0.24 6.61
N LYS A 47 20.37 -0.84 6.54
CA LYS A 47 20.95 -1.36 5.29
C LYS A 47 19.90 -2.04 4.42
N PHE A 48 18.94 -2.74 5.04
CA PHE A 48 17.83 -3.37 4.30
C PHE A 48 16.99 -2.35 3.53
N PHE A 49 16.74 -1.16 4.09
CA PHE A 49 16.04 -0.07 3.42
C PHE A 49 16.85 0.64 2.33
N ALA A 50 18.19 0.65 2.45
CA ALA A 50 19.09 1.28 1.51
C ALA A 50 19.40 0.38 0.29
N GLU A 51 19.47 -0.93 0.50
CA GLU A 51 19.90 -1.92 -0.48
C GLU A 51 18.72 -2.52 -1.26
N TYR A 52 17.57 -2.72 -0.63
CA TYR A 52 16.33 -2.77 -1.39
C TYR A 52 16.06 -1.35 -1.89
N GLN A 53 15.90 -1.17 -3.20
CA GLN A 53 15.30 0.04 -3.78
C GLN A 53 13.83 0.26 -3.34
N THR A 54 13.43 -0.26 -2.17
CA THR A 54 12.16 -0.10 -1.47
C THR A 54 11.69 1.33 -1.51
N VAL A 55 12.56 2.32 -1.23
CA VAL A 55 12.14 3.73 -1.20
C VAL A 55 11.63 4.21 -2.56
N LYS A 56 12.25 3.79 -3.67
CA LYS A 56 11.80 4.15 -5.02
C LYS A 56 10.50 3.43 -5.39
N TYR A 57 10.40 2.13 -5.14
CA TYR A 57 9.19 1.38 -5.50
C TYR A 57 8.00 1.70 -4.57
N LEU A 58 8.26 2.04 -3.31
CA LEU A 58 7.28 2.51 -2.34
C LEU A 58 6.78 3.92 -2.71
N SER A 59 7.66 4.80 -3.21
CA SER A 59 7.22 6.12 -3.67
C SER A 59 6.37 6.03 -4.94
N TYR A 60 6.69 5.13 -5.88
CA TYR A 60 5.82 4.82 -7.02
C TYR A 60 4.45 4.29 -6.57
N PHE A 61 4.45 3.37 -5.60
CA PHE A 61 3.22 2.85 -4.99
C PHE A 61 2.39 3.96 -4.34
N PHE A 62 3.03 4.83 -3.55
CA PHE A 62 2.38 5.99 -2.93
C PHE A 62 1.73 6.90 -3.97
N ILE A 63 2.44 7.28 -5.04
CA ILE A 63 1.92 8.17 -6.09
C ILE A 63 0.73 7.53 -6.80
N ALA A 64 0.82 6.24 -7.13
CA ALA A 64 -0.24 5.53 -7.84
C ALA A 64 -1.53 5.44 -7.01
N ILE A 65 -1.41 5.16 -5.70
CA ILE A 65 -2.56 5.12 -4.79
C ILE A 65 -3.10 6.51 -4.51
N PHE A 66 -2.22 7.51 -4.35
CA PHE A 66 -2.62 8.89 -4.14
C PHE A 66 -3.46 9.42 -5.31
N LEU A 67 -3.01 9.24 -6.55
CA LEU A 67 -3.77 9.64 -7.74
C LEU A 67 -5.13 8.93 -7.82
N PHE A 68 -5.15 7.63 -7.54
CA PHE A 68 -6.39 6.86 -7.54
C PHE A 68 -7.37 7.35 -6.45
N ALA A 69 -6.86 7.64 -5.25
CA ALA A 69 -7.65 8.17 -4.15
C ALA A 69 -8.20 9.57 -4.43
N VAL A 70 -7.44 10.45 -5.10
CA VAL A 70 -7.91 11.77 -5.54
C VAL A 70 -9.06 11.64 -6.55
N ILE A 71 -8.96 10.72 -7.50
CA ILE A 71 -10.02 10.45 -8.49
C ILE A 71 -11.27 9.94 -7.77
N LEU A 72 -11.14 8.94 -6.89
CA LEU A 72 -12.25 8.44 -6.08
C LEU A 72 -12.90 9.54 -5.24
N ALA A 73 -12.09 10.37 -4.57
CA ALA A 73 -12.59 11.45 -3.74
C ALA A 73 -13.43 12.46 -4.56
N ASN A 74 -12.99 12.78 -5.77
CA ASN A 74 -13.67 13.73 -6.66
C ASN A 74 -14.95 13.18 -7.31
N TYR A 75 -14.92 11.92 -7.77
CA TYR A 75 -16.01 11.36 -8.58
C TYR A 75 -17.00 10.50 -7.80
N VAL A 76 -16.61 10.00 -6.62
CA VAL A 76 -17.45 9.11 -5.82
C VAL A 76 -17.80 9.75 -4.47
N TYR A 77 -16.84 10.33 -3.76
CA TYR A 77 -17.10 10.79 -2.38
C TYR A 77 -17.82 12.14 -2.28
N ILE A 78 -17.33 13.17 -2.97
CA ILE A 78 -17.98 14.49 -2.98
C ILE A 78 -19.40 14.46 -3.57
N PRO A 79 -19.66 13.89 -4.76
CA PRO A 79 -20.98 13.96 -5.37
C PRO A 79 -22.04 13.11 -4.66
N HIS A 80 -21.64 12.15 -3.83
CA HIS A 80 -22.57 11.32 -3.04
C HIS A 80 -22.71 11.76 -1.58
N HIS A 81 -22.13 12.91 -1.19
CA HIS A 81 -22.15 13.42 0.19
C HIS A 81 -21.68 12.40 1.23
N PHE A 82 -20.68 11.60 0.87
CA PHE A 82 -20.14 10.60 1.79
C PHE A 82 -19.43 11.28 2.97
N GLY A 83 -19.78 10.84 4.17
CA GLY A 83 -19.25 11.33 5.43
C GLY A 83 -17.87 10.76 5.75
N LEU A 84 -17.28 11.31 6.81
CA LEU A 84 -15.95 10.92 7.29
C LEU A 84 -15.88 9.41 7.64
N SER A 85 -17.00 8.83 8.12
CA SER A 85 -17.11 7.42 8.46
C SER A 85 -16.89 6.50 7.26
N GLU A 86 -17.38 6.86 6.08
CA GLU A 86 -17.23 6.03 4.87
C GLU A 86 -15.83 6.12 4.29
N ILE A 87 -15.20 7.30 4.37
CA ILE A 87 -13.79 7.51 3.99
C ILE A 87 -12.87 6.69 4.91
N LEU A 88 -13.14 6.71 6.21
CA LEU A 88 -12.42 5.90 7.20
C LEU A 88 -12.62 4.41 6.94
N SER A 89 -13.85 3.98 6.68
CA SER A 89 -14.15 2.57 6.39
C SER A 89 -13.39 2.09 5.14
N TYR A 90 -13.36 2.89 4.07
CA TYR A 90 -12.59 2.57 2.88
C TYR A 90 -11.09 2.48 3.19
N THR A 91 -10.54 3.48 3.87
CA THR A 91 -9.10 3.52 4.17
C THR A 91 -8.66 2.35 5.04
N PHE A 92 -9.38 2.08 6.14
CA PHE A 92 -9.04 1.03 7.09
C PHE A 92 -9.30 -0.37 6.54
N ILE A 93 -10.48 -0.62 5.95
CA ILE A 93 -10.85 -1.97 5.49
C ILE A 93 -9.94 -2.38 4.33
N THR A 94 -9.68 -1.48 3.38
CA THR A 94 -8.81 -1.77 2.22
C THR A 94 -7.36 -1.98 2.65
N SER A 95 -6.87 -1.20 3.63
CA SER A 95 -5.53 -1.40 4.21
C SER A 95 -5.40 -2.72 4.96
N LEU A 96 -6.37 -3.05 5.82
CA LEU A 96 -6.38 -4.30 6.59
C LEU A 96 -6.50 -5.52 5.69
N LEU A 97 -7.43 -5.53 4.74
CA LEU A 97 -7.59 -6.66 3.82
C LEU A 97 -6.38 -6.80 2.88
N GLY A 98 -5.80 -5.69 2.42
CA GLY A 98 -4.62 -5.74 1.56
C GLY A 98 -3.36 -6.22 2.30
N SER A 99 -3.14 -5.75 3.53
CA SER A 99 -2.05 -6.26 4.37
C SER A 99 -2.22 -7.75 4.72
N LEU A 100 -3.44 -8.17 5.05
CA LEU A 100 -3.76 -9.56 5.35
C LEU A 100 -3.57 -10.47 4.13
N THR A 101 -3.95 -10.02 2.93
CA THR A 101 -3.73 -10.78 1.69
C THR A 101 -2.24 -10.91 1.37
N ILE A 102 -1.42 -9.88 1.58
CA ILE A 102 0.05 -9.97 1.43
C ILE A 102 0.64 -10.97 2.46
N LEU A 103 0.10 -10.99 3.68
CA LEU A 103 0.44 -11.98 4.71
C LEU A 103 -0.03 -13.40 4.34
N LEU A 104 -1.01 -13.61 3.48
CA LEU A 104 -1.42 -14.95 3.07
C LEU A 104 -0.67 -15.43 1.83
N VAL A 105 -0.43 -14.56 0.86
CA VAL A 105 0.15 -14.93 -0.45
C VAL A 105 1.65 -15.23 -0.36
N LYS A 106 2.42 -14.53 0.49
CA LYS A 106 3.87 -14.77 0.61
C LYS A 106 4.17 -16.02 1.44
N TRP A 107 4.13 -17.19 0.83
CA TRP A 107 4.44 -18.46 1.51
C TRP A 107 5.92 -18.86 1.42
N ARG A 108 6.68 -18.28 0.47
CA ARG A 108 8.07 -18.66 0.16
C ARG A 108 9.14 -17.79 0.84
N PHE A 109 8.78 -16.63 1.39
CA PHE A 109 9.73 -15.66 1.98
C PHE A 109 9.80 -15.79 3.50
N GLN A 110 10.96 -15.41 4.08
CA GLN A 110 11.17 -15.39 5.52
C GLN A 110 10.10 -14.57 6.25
N PRO A 111 9.68 -14.97 7.47
CA PRO A 111 8.55 -14.36 8.18
C PRO A 111 8.74 -12.88 8.52
N ILE A 112 9.97 -12.42 8.72
CA ILE A 112 10.27 -11.02 9.08
C ILE A 112 10.05 -10.08 7.89
N ILE A 113 10.56 -10.42 6.70
CA ILE A 113 10.40 -9.62 5.47
C ILE A 113 8.93 -9.47 5.10
N LYS A 114 8.15 -10.52 5.35
CA LYS A 114 6.72 -10.58 5.11
C LYS A 114 5.94 -9.62 6.01
N LEU A 115 6.29 -9.54 7.29
CA LEU A 115 5.66 -8.63 8.24
C LEU A 115 5.97 -7.17 7.91
N ILE A 116 7.22 -6.85 7.60
CA ILE A 116 7.64 -5.50 7.19
C ILE A 116 6.90 -5.07 5.92
N SER A 117 6.85 -5.94 4.91
CA SER A 117 6.18 -5.65 3.63
C SER A 117 4.66 -5.42 3.79
N SER A 118 3.99 -6.23 4.60
CA SER A 118 2.58 -6.05 4.95
C SER A 118 2.32 -4.73 5.68
N PHE A 119 3.20 -4.36 6.63
CA PHE A 119 3.10 -3.11 7.37
C PHE A 119 3.36 -1.89 6.49
N MET A 120 4.33 -1.97 5.57
CA MET A 120 4.62 -0.92 4.60
C MET A 120 3.46 -0.69 3.63
N TYR A 121 2.82 -1.75 3.15
CA TYR A 121 1.61 -1.62 2.33
C TYR A 121 0.52 -0.85 3.08
N GLY A 122 0.19 -1.29 4.31
CA GLY A 122 -0.92 -0.70 5.07
C GLY A 122 -0.67 0.76 5.44
N SER A 123 0.54 1.08 5.92
CA SER A 123 0.89 2.44 6.33
C SER A 123 0.93 3.41 5.14
N VAL A 124 1.51 3.01 4.01
CA VAL A 124 1.58 3.86 2.81
C VAL A 124 0.21 4.03 2.16
N PHE A 125 -0.62 2.98 2.13
CA PHE A 125 -2.00 3.07 1.65
C PHE A 125 -2.78 4.10 2.47
N MET A 126 -2.73 3.99 3.81
CA MET A 126 -3.46 4.90 4.70
C MET A 126 -2.97 6.34 4.59
N MET A 127 -1.66 6.55 4.49
CA MET A 127 -1.08 7.88 4.31
C MET A 127 -1.50 8.51 2.98
N ALA A 128 -1.42 7.74 1.88
CA ALA A 128 -1.78 8.21 0.55
C ALA A 128 -3.27 8.58 0.46
N THR A 129 -4.17 7.73 0.96
CA THR A 129 -5.60 8.00 0.94
C THR A 129 -5.95 9.17 1.86
N ALA A 130 -5.42 9.21 3.09
CA ALA A 130 -5.69 10.31 4.02
C ALA A 130 -5.28 11.68 3.44
N LEU A 131 -4.10 11.77 2.83
CA LEU A 131 -3.65 13.00 2.16
C LEU A 131 -4.52 13.36 0.95
N ALA A 132 -4.88 12.38 0.13
CA ALA A 132 -5.72 12.61 -1.04
C ALA A 132 -7.11 13.13 -0.65
N PHE A 133 -7.75 12.51 0.35
CA PHE A 133 -9.04 12.95 0.86
C PHE A 133 -8.94 14.32 1.55
N ALA A 134 -7.90 14.57 2.34
CA ALA A 134 -7.68 15.87 2.97
C ALA A 134 -7.49 17.00 1.95
N LEU A 135 -6.72 16.77 0.89
CA LEU A 135 -6.52 17.74 -0.20
C LEU A 135 -7.82 18.01 -0.96
N VAL A 136 -8.55 16.97 -1.31
CA VAL A 136 -9.79 17.11 -2.06
C VAL A 136 -10.87 17.81 -1.23
N TYR A 137 -10.93 17.52 0.07
CA TYR A 137 -11.79 18.25 1.01
C TYR A 137 -11.36 19.72 1.16
N ALA A 138 -10.05 20.02 1.24
CA ALA A 138 -9.58 21.41 1.33
C ALA A 138 -9.85 22.25 0.07
N ILE A 139 -9.95 21.61 -1.11
CA ILE A 139 -10.18 22.31 -2.39
C ILE A 139 -11.68 22.48 -2.69
N LYS A 140 -12.52 21.53 -2.28
CA LYS A 140 -13.94 21.46 -2.68
C LYS A 140 -14.95 21.46 -1.53
N GLY A 141 -14.51 21.33 -0.29
CA GLY A 141 -15.33 21.47 0.93
C GLY A 141 -15.37 22.93 1.35
#